data_AF-A0A1H3DBF1-F1
#
_entry.id   AF-A0A1H3DBF1-F1
#
_cell.length_a   1.000
_cell.length_b   1.000
_cell.length_c   1.000
_cell.angle_alpha   90.00
_cell.angle_beta   90.00
_cell.angle_gamma   90.00
#
_symmetry.space_group_name_H-M   'P 1'
#
loop_
_entity.id
_entity.type
_entity.pdbx_description
1 polymer ?
#
loop_
_entity_poly.entity_id
_entity_poly.type
_entity_poly.pdbx_seq_one_letter_code
_entity_poly.pdbx_strand_id
1 'polypeptide(L)'
;HKRADGSPAELMAGMGARVVEVEAPDLRALKLQLSALPEVISAAQLGSRLRVLVAARIADPVAWLRAQPLQTAPTALETVRPSLEDVFVTSTGSPVGSKQP
;
A
#
# COMPACT_ATOMS: atom_id res chain seq x y z
N HIS A 1 -13.77 -3.60 -19.69
CA HIS A 1 -14.77 -3.99 -18.68
C HIS A 1 -14.08 -4.79 -17.59
N LYS A 2 -13.84 -4.21 -16.41
CA LYS A 2 -13.49 -4.99 -15.22
C LYS A 2 -14.30 -4.41 -14.07
N ARG A 3 -15.59 -4.74 -14.04
CA ARG A 3 -16.40 -4.52 -12.85
C ARG A 3 -16.04 -5.66 -11.92
N ALA A 4 -15.49 -5.34 -10.76
CA ALA A 4 -15.40 -6.31 -9.70
C ALA A 4 -16.84 -6.46 -9.17
N ASP A 5 -17.47 -7.60 -9.43
CA ASP A 5 -18.84 -7.86 -9.01
C ASP A 5 -18.81 -8.32 -7.54
N GLY A 6 -19.49 -7.60 -6.66
CA GLY A 6 -19.53 -7.87 -5.23
C GLY A 6 -19.93 -6.63 -4.43
N SER A 7 -20.47 -6.82 -3.23
CA SER A 7 -20.64 -5.74 -2.27
C SER A 7 -19.28 -5.13 -1.91
N PRO A 8 -19.21 -3.85 -1.49
CA PRO A 8 -17.95 -3.23 -1.10
C PRO A 8 -17.12 -4.05 -0.12
N ALA A 9 -17.78 -4.73 0.83
CA ALA A 9 -17.12 -5.58 1.81
C ALA A 9 -16.43 -6.80 1.17
N GLU A 10 -17.09 -7.46 0.22
CA GLU A 10 -16.54 -8.61 -0.51
C GLU A 10 -15.35 -8.20 -1.39
N LEU A 11 -15.46 -7.04 -2.03
CA LEU A 11 -14.38 -6.49 -2.85
C LEU A 11 -13.13 -6.17 -2.02
N MET A 12 -13.33 -5.55 -0.86
CA MET A 12 -12.24 -5.25 0.08
C MET A 12 -11.61 -6.52 0.66
N ALA A 13 -12.41 -7.55 0.97
CA ALA A 13 -11.91 -8.84 1.45
C ALA A 13 -11.15 -9.62 0.35
N GLY A 14 -11.62 -9.54 -0.90
CA GLY A 14 -11.03 -10.20 -2.06
C GLY A 14 -9.85 -9.47 -2.71
N MET A 15 -9.51 -8.28 -2.23
CA MET A 15 -8.49 -7.40 -2.80
C MET A 15 -7.08 -8.03 -2.89
N GLY A 16 -6.77 -9.02 -2.04
CA GLY A 16 -5.46 -9.68 -2.04
C GLY A 16 -4.31 -8.82 -1.49
N ALA A 17 -4.63 -7.76 -0.74
CA ALA A 17 -3.65 -6.92 -0.06
C ALA A 17 -4.09 -6.58 1.38
N ARG A 18 -3.10 -6.26 2.22
CA ARG A 18 -3.28 -5.65 3.54
C ARG A 18 -2.86 -4.19 3.46
N VAL A 19 -3.57 -3.31 4.15
CA VAL A 19 -3.27 -1.88 4.12
C VAL A 19 -2.65 -1.45 5.44
N VAL A 20 -1.52 -0.76 5.34
CA VAL A 20 -0.82 -0.15 6.47
C VAL A 20 -0.71 1.35 6.24
N GLU A 21 -1.11 2.13 7.23
CA GLU A 21 -0.77 3.54 7.29
C GLU A 21 0.57 3.74 7.98
N VAL A 22 1.41 4.56 7.36
CA VAL A 22 2.80 4.77 7.78
C VAL A 22 3.04 6.26 7.96
N GLU A 23 3.56 6.63 9.12
CA GLU A 23 4.10 7.97 9.40
C GLU A 23 5.62 7.91 9.42
N ALA A 24 6.25 8.99 8.95
CA ALA A 24 7.69 9.17 9.00
C ALA A 24 8.04 10.66 8.79
N PRO A 25 9.23 11.10 9.22
CA PRO A 25 9.68 12.47 9.00
C PRO A 25 9.88 12.82 7.52
N ASP A 26 10.17 11.84 6.67
CA ASP A 26 10.29 12.02 5.21
C ASP A 26 9.47 10.96 4.46
N LEU A 27 8.20 11.28 4.18
CA LEU A 27 7.29 10.39 3.44
C LEU A 27 7.72 10.21 1.98
N ARG A 28 8.42 11.18 1.39
CA ARG A 28 8.85 11.09 -0.01
C ARG A 28 9.96 10.07 -0.16
N ALA A 29 10.99 10.17 0.67
CA ALA A 29 12.09 9.20 0.70
C ALA A 29 11.59 7.81 1.09
N LEU A 30 10.70 7.72 2.08
CA LEU A 30 10.12 6.44 2.51
C LEU A 30 9.29 5.80 1.39
N LYS A 31 8.45 6.56 0.69
CA LYS A 31 7.64 6.06 -0.43
C LYS A 31 8.52 5.42 -1.52
N LEU A 32 9.63 6.08 -1.90
CA LEU A 32 10.53 5.55 -2.92
C LEU A 32 11.13 4.21 -2.52
N GLN A 33 11.53 4.06 -1.25
CA GLN A 33 12.09 2.81 -0.72
C GLN A 33 11.04 1.71 -0.66
N LEU A 34 9.85 2.01 -0.14
CA LEU A 34 8.76 1.04 -0.02
C LEU A 34 8.29 0.56 -1.39
N SER A 35 8.13 1.46 -2.36
CA SER A 35 7.72 1.08 -3.73
C SER A 35 8.74 0.21 -4.47
N ALA A 36 9.97 0.09 -3.98
CA ALA A 36 10.98 -0.81 -4.53
C ALA A 36 10.89 -2.24 -3.98
N LEU A 37 10.10 -2.47 -2.92
CA LEU A 37 9.94 -3.79 -2.31
C LEU A 37 8.92 -4.63 -3.09
N PRO A 38 9.22 -5.88 -3.47
CA PRO A 38 8.33 -6.70 -4.30
C PRO A 38 7.04 -7.14 -3.58
N GLU A 39 7.00 -7.06 -2.25
CA GLU A 39 5.81 -7.31 -1.43
C GLU A 39 4.91 -6.07 -1.31
N VAL A 40 5.39 -4.88 -1.67
CA VAL A 40 4.60 -3.65 -1.68
C VAL A 40 3.96 -3.51 -3.06
N ILE A 41 2.64 -3.60 -3.10
CA ILE A 41 1.83 -3.46 -4.32
C ILE A 41 1.74 -1.98 -4.70
N SER A 42 1.57 -1.09 -3.71
CA SER A 42 1.50 0.35 -3.93
C SER A 42 1.80 1.10 -2.64
N ALA A 43 2.38 2.29 -2.78
CA ALA A 43 2.52 3.27 -1.71
C ALA A 43 2.08 4.64 -2.22
N ALA A 44 1.05 5.21 -1.59
CA ALA A 44 0.50 6.51 -1.94
C ALA A 44 0.48 7.43 -0.72
N GLN A 45 0.67 8.73 -0.93
CA GLN A 45 0.57 9.69 0.16
C GLN A 45 -0.87 10.14 0.31
N LEU A 46 -1.41 10.01 1.53
CA LEU A 46 -2.73 10.46 1.92
C LEU A 46 -2.56 11.45 3.08
N GLY A 47 -2.58 12.74 2.75
CA GLY A 47 -2.30 13.80 3.74
C GLY A 47 -0.88 13.67 4.33
N SER A 48 -0.80 13.50 5.65
CA SER A 48 0.44 13.38 6.42
C SER A 48 0.91 11.93 6.61
N ARG A 49 0.31 10.97 5.90
CA ARG A 49 0.64 9.54 6.02
C ARG A 49 0.90 8.94 4.64
N LEU A 50 1.66 7.85 4.61
CA LEU A 50 1.63 6.93 3.47
C LEU A 50 0.61 5.84 3.72
N ARG A 51 -0.22 5.58 2.72
CA ARG A 51 -1.05 4.39 2.63
C ARG A 51 -0.32 3.36 1.78
N VAL A 52 0.03 2.24 2.40
CA VAL A 52 0.89 1.21 1.81
C VAL A 52 0.09 -0.09 1.70
N LEU A 53 -0.02 -0.60 0.48
CA LEU A 53 -0.68 -1.85 0.17
C LEU A 53 0.38 -2.95 0.11
N VAL A 54 0.34 -3.88 1.05
CA VAL A 54 1.27 -5.01 1.18
C VAL A 54 0.56 -6.28 0.73
N ALA A 55 1.25 -7.16 0.00
CA ALA A 55 0.69 -8.40 -0.50
C ALA A 55 0.11 -9.29 0.62
N ALA A 56 -1.07 -9.88 0.38
CA ALA A 56 -1.77 -10.71 1.37
C ALA A 56 -1.03 -12.01 1.76
N ARG A 57 0.10 -12.34 1.14
CA ARG A 57 1.00 -13.41 1.61
C ARG A 57 1.78 -13.03 2.88
N ILE A 58 1.93 -11.73 3.17
CA ILE A 58 2.66 -11.22 4.34
C ILE A 58 1.71 -11.14 5.54
N ALA A 59 1.74 -12.15 6.41
CA ALA A 59 0.78 -12.31 7.51
C ALA A 59 0.73 -11.11 8.46
N ASP A 60 1.89 -10.61 8.88
CA ASP A 60 2.02 -9.40 9.72
C ASP A 60 2.77 -8.31 8.92
N PRO A 61 2.05 -7.43 8.22
CA PRO A 61 2.67 -6.41 7.37
C PRO A 61 3.37 -5.33 8.20
N VAL A 62 2.95 -5.08 9.45
CA VAL A 62 3.57 -4.08 10.32
C VAL A 62 4.92 -4.57 10.80
N ALA A 63 5.00 -5.79 11.33
CA ALA A 63 6.27 -6.39 11.74
C ALA A 63 7.22 -6.53 10.54
N TRP A 64 6.70 -6.95 9.39
CA TRP A 64 7.49 -7.06 8.16
C TRP A 64 8.04 -5.71 7.70
N LEU A 65 7.23 -4.64 7.68
CA LEU A 65 7.69 -3.29 7.32
C LEU A 65 8.77 -2.76 8.27
N ARG A 66 8.66 -3.03 9.58
CA ARG A 66 9.69 -2.65 10.57
C ARG A 66 11.02 -3.36 10.35
N ALA A 67 11.00 -4.58 9.82
CA ALA A 67 12.19 -5.37 9.58
C ALA A 67 12.93 -4.99 8.27
N GLN A 68 12.34 -4.13 7.43
CA GLN A 68 12.98 -3.72 6.18
C GLN A 68 14.16 -2.77 6.43
N PRO A 69 15.23 -2.85 5.63
CA PRO A 69 16.40 -1.98 5.76
C PRO A 69 16.13 -0.58 5.19
N LEU A 70 15.17 0.12 5.78
CA LEU A 70 14.75 1.46 5.38
C LEU A 70 15.71 2.51 5.96
N GLN A 71 16.20 3.40 5.11
CA GLN A 71 17.00 4.56 5.50
C GLN A 71 16.16 5.55 6.32
N THR A 72 14.87 5.66 6.00
CA THR A 72 13.92 6.47 6.75
C THR A 72 13.08 5.55 7.61
N ALA A 73 13.34 5.54 8.92
CA ALA A 73 12.57 4.73 9.85
C ALA A 73 11.13 5.28 9.98
N PRO A 74 10.11 4.42 9.83
CA PRO A 74 8.74 4.78 10.19
C PRO A 74 8.62 5.16 11.67
N THR A 75 7.89 6.23 11.97
CA THR A 75 7.56 6.65 13.34
C THR A 75 6.29 5.98 13.84
N ALA A 76 5.34 5.67 12.95
CA ALA A 76 4.14 4.90 13.26
C ALA A 76 3.77 3.98 12.08
N LEU A 77 3.19 2.82 12.42
CA LEU A 77 2.76 1.78 11.49
C LEU A 77 1.47 1.17 12.03
N GLU A 78 0.37 1.32 11.31
CA GLU A 78 -0.95 0.86 11.74
C GLU A 78 -1.65 0.09 10.62
N THR A 79 -2.12 -1.12 10.93
CA THR A 79 -2.99 -1.84 9.99
C THR A 79 -4.36 -1.19 9.98
N VAL A 80 -4.85 -0.84 8.79
CA VAL A 80 -6.16 -0.22 8.60
C VAL A 80 -7.05 -1.08 7.69
N ARG A 81 -8.35 -0.85 7.75
CA ARG A 81 -9.27 -1.49 6.81
C ARG A 81 -9.02 -0.96 5.40
N PRO A 82 -9.05 -1.83 4.37
CA PRO A 82 -9.07 -1.40 2.98
C PRO A 82 -10.27 -0.49 2.68
N SER A 83 -10.14 0.32 1.64
CA SER A 83 -11.22 1.10 1.04
C SER A 83 -11.48 0.63 -0.40
N LEU A 84 -12.54 1.13 -1.03
CA LEU A 84 -12.78 0.88 -2.46
C LEU A 84 -11.70 1.47 -3.38
N GLU A 85 -11.01 2.52 -2.94
CA GLU A 85 -9.87 3.08 -3.68
C GLU A 85 -8.71 2.10 -3.73
N ASP A 86 -8.42 1.41 -2.62
CA ASP A 86 -7.39 0.37 -2.57
C ASP A 86 -7.74 -0.81 -3.50
N VAL A 87 -9.02 -1.21 -3.54
CA VAL A 87 -9.52 -2.24 -4.47
C VAL A 87 -9.27 -1.82 -5.91
N PHE A 88 -9.51 -0.55 -6.25
CA PHE A 88 -9.25 -0.04 -7.59
C PHE A 88 -7.75 -0.06 -7.93
N VAL A 89 -6.89 0.39 -7.01
CA VAL A 89 -5.42 0.39 -7.18
C VAL A 89 -4.89 -1.02 -7.44
N THR A 90 -5.29 -2.00 -6.63
CA THR A 90 -4.90 -3.41 -6.82
C THR A 90 -5.46 -4.03 -8.11
N SER A 91 -6.67 -3.65 -8.52
CA SER A 91 -7.31 -4.18 -9.73
C SER A 91 -6.75 -3.63 -11.03
N THR A 92 -6.20 -2.41 -10.99
CA THR A 92 -5.72 -1.69 -12.18
C THR A 92 -4.22 -1.80 -12.40
N GLY A 93 -3.44 -2.20 -11.39
CA GLY A 93 -2.01 -2.51 -11.54
C GLY A 93 -1.15 -1.39 -12.15
N SER A 94 -1.67 -0.16 -12.22
CA SER A 94 -0.96 0.93 -12.88
C SER A 94 -0.04 1.63 -11.88
N PRO A 95 1.29 1.61 -12.07
CA PRO A 95 2.12 2.67 -11.52
C PRO A 95 1.69 3.95 -12.25
N VAL A 96 0.96 4.84 -11.58
CA VAL A 96 0.80 6.22 -12.05
C VAL A 96 2.19 6.86 -11.96
N GLY A 97 2.94 6.72 -13.04
CA GLY A 97 4.37 7.02 -13.08
C GLY A 97 5.06 6.65 -14.39
N SER A 98 4.35 6.62 -15.52
CA SER A 98 4.99 6.68 -16.84
C SER A 98 4.31 7.75 -17.68
N LYS A 99 4.71 8.99 -17.43
CA LYS A 99 4.61 10.04 -18.44
C LYS A 99 5.86 9.89 -19.31
N GLN A 100 5.73 9.37 -20.52
CA GLN A 100 6.79 9.44 -21.52
C GLN A 100 6.28 9.02 -22.91
N PRO A 101 6.86 9.56 -23.98
CA PRO A 101 7.02 10.96 -24.36
C PRO A 101 5.90 11.46 -25.30
#